data_AF-A0AAD5QMH5-F1
#
_entry.id   AF-A0AAD5QMH5-F1
#
_cell.length_a   1.000
_cell.length_b   1.000
_cell.length_c   1.000
_cell.angle_alpha   90.00
_cell.angle_beta   90.00
_cell.angle_gamma   90.00
#
_symmetry.space_group_name_H-M   'P 1'
#
loop_
_entity.id
_entity.type
_entity.pdbx_description
1 polymer ?
#
loop_
_entity_poly.entity_id
_entity_poly.type
_entity_poly.pdbx_seq_one_letter_code
_entity_poly.pdbx_strand_id
1 'polypeptide(L)'
;MDIQSTSKYITPTYCENDEMKNMVQEIKNLISSRRPPVNRDLLKIKMEYCGEKRCIEMVRPVSMKVLQSHLHRKYGKDISMYCQQEGEHMILVASQDDLDRAIKC
;
A
#
# COMPACT_ATOMS: atom_id res chain seq x y z
N MET A 1 37.83 -22.74 57.63
CA MET A 1 36.60 -23.21 56.96
C MET A 1 35.95 -22.02 56.32
N ASP A 2 36.02 -22.04 55.00
CA ASP A 2 35.82 -20.96 54.05
C ASP A 2 34.38 -20.90 53.58
N ILE A 3 33.85 -19.69 53.34
CA ILE A 3 32.70 -19.52 52.42
C ILE A 3 32.96 -18.27 51.57
N GLN A 4 33.60 -18.46 50.42
CA GLN A 4 33.62 -17.48 49.33
C GLN A 4 32.24 -17.44 48.66
N SER A 5 31.51 -16.34 48.85
CA SER A 5 30.33 -16.03 48.03
C SER A 5 30.77 -15.56 46.64
N THR A 6 30.62 -16.43 45.64
CA THR A 6 30.81 -16.07 44.23
C THR A 6 29.47 -15.62 43.66
N SER A 7 29.29 -14.29 43.58
CA SER A 7 28.23 -13.67 42.79
C SER A 7 28.53 -13.90 41.31
N LYS A 8 27.79 -14.81 40.68
CA LYS A 8 27.85 -15.04 39.24
C LYS A 8 26.96 -13.99 38.57
N TYR A 9 27.58 -12.93 38.07
CA TYR A 9 26.95 -12.06 37.09
C TYR A 9 26.78 -12.85 35.79
N ILE A 10 25.53 -13.16 35.45
CA ILE A 10 25.15 -13.76 34.18
C ILE A 10 25.20 -12.63 33.14
N THR A 11 26.23 -12.62 32.31
CA THR A 11 26.26 -11.81 31.08
C THR A 11 25.29 -12.43 30.07
N PRO A 12 24.26 -11.72 29.58
CA PRO A 12 23.44 -12.21 28.49
C PRO A 12 24.27 -12.17 27.20
N THR A 13 24.56 -13.35 26.68
CA THR A 13 25.30 -13.58 25.45
C THR A 13 24.47 -13.11 24.26
N TYR A 14 25.04 -12.19 23.48
CA TYR A 14 24.48 -11.65 22.25
C TYR A 14 24.36 -12.73 21.16
N CYS A 15 23.29 -13.52 21.17
CA CYS A 15 22.98 -14.48 20.08
C CYS A 15 21.55 -14.37 19.53
N GLU A 16 20.70 -13.49 20.04
CA GLU A 16 19.27 -13.43 19.65
C GLU A 16 18.97 -12.64 18.36
N ASN A 17 19.96 -11.97 17.76
CA ASN A 17 19.69 -11.05 16.63
C ASN A 17 19.39 -11.76 15.30
N ASP A 18 19.99 -12.92 15.02
CA ASP A 18 19.80 -13.59 13.72
C ASP A 18 18.56 -14.48 13.69
N GLU A 19 18.22 -15.13 14.81
CA GLU A 19 16.98 -15.89 14.95
C GLU A 19 15.75 -14.98 14.87
N MET A 20 15.79 -13.82 15.51
CA MET A 20 14.71 -12.85 15.47
C MET A 20 14.54 -12.25 14.06
N LYS A 21 15.62 -12.00 13.32
CA LYS A 21 15.56 -11.58 11.91
C LYS A 21 14.95 -12.64 11.01
N ASN A 22 15.34 -13.91 11.20
CA ASN A 22 14.76 -15.02 10.43
C ASN A 22 13.27 -15.17 10.69
N MET A 23 12.84 -15.06 11.94
CA MET A 23 11.42 -15.15 12.31
C MET A 23 10.61 -13.99 11.71
N VAL A 24 11.13 -12.76 11.73
CA VAL A 24 10.51 -11.59 11.09
C VAL A 24 10.42 -11.77 9.57
N GLN A 25 11.45 -12.33 8.95
CA GLN A 25 11.46 -12.62 7.52
C GLN A 25 10.44 -13.69 7.14
N GLU A 26 10.27 -14.72 7.97
CA GLU A 26 9.26 -15.76 7.79
C GLU A 26 7.83 -15.20 7.89
N ILE A 27 7.57 -14.34 8.89
CA ILE A 27 6.29 -13.64 9.04
C ILE A 27 6.01 -12.75 7.83
N LYS A 28 7.02 -12.02 7.33
CA LYS A 28 6.90 -11.20 6.11
C LYS A 28 6.58 -12.04 4.87
N ASN A 29 7.16 -13.23 4.76
CA ASN A 29 6.88 -14.17 3.67
C ASN A 29 5.46 -14.77 3.78
N LEU A 30 5.01 -15.11 5.00
CA LEU A 30 3.65 -15.59 5.26
C LEU A 30 2.59 -14.53 4.93
N ILE A 31 2.83 -13.27 5.30
CA ILE A 31 1.94 -12.15 4.96
C ILE A 31 1.94 -11.86 3.46
N SER A 32 3.08 -12.02 2.80
CA SER A 32 3.20 -11.84 1.34
C SER A 32 2.48 -12.95 0.56
N SER A 33 2.50 -14.19 1.08
CA SER A 33 1.84 -15.37 0.50
C SER A 33 0.31 -15.32 0.66
N ARG A 34 -0.20 -14.65 1.72
CA ARG A 34 -1.64 -14.45 1.95
C ARG A 34 -2.26 -13.35 1.09
N ARG A 35 -1.51 -12.69 0.21
CA ARG A 35 -2.12 -11.71 -0.69
C ARG A 35 -2.96 -12.47 -1.71
N PRO A 36 -4.30 -12.27 -1.75
CA PRO A 36 -5.12 -12.87 -2.79
C PRO A 36 -4.53 -12.49 -4.15
N PRO A 37 -4.58 -13.41 -5.14
CA PRO A 37 -4.04 -13.14 -6.46
C PRO A 37 -4.57 -11.79 -6.94
N VAL A 38 -3.64 -10.88 -7.25
CA VAL A 38 -3.99 -9.54 -7.74
C VAL A 38 -4.73 -9.74 -9.04
N ASN A 39 -6.06 -9.66 -8.98
CA ASN A 39 -6.90 -9.81 -10.16
C ASN A 39 -6.52 -8.68 -11.11
N ARG A 40 -5.85 -9.04 -12.21
CA ARG A 40 -5.32 -8.10 -13.19
C ARG A 40 -6.44 -7.31 -13.86
N ASP A 41 -7.66 -7.84 -13.84
CA ASP A 41 -8.84 -7.23 -14.42
C ASP A 41 -9.49 -6.20 -13.48
N LEU A 42 -9.10 -6.16 -12.20
CA LEU A 42 -9.63 -5.21 -11.22
C LEU A 42 -8.60 -4.12 -10.90
N LEU A 43 -8.92 -2.89 -11.27
CA LEU A 43 -8.18 -1.70 -10.84
C LEU A 43 -8.80 -1.12 -9.57
N LYS A 44 -7.99 -1.01 -8.51
CA LYS A 44 -8.34 -0.27 -7.30
C LYS A 44 -7.80 1.15 -7.39
N ILE A 45 -8.69 2.13 -7.51
CA ILE A 45 -8.36 3.55 -7.53
C ILE A 45 -8.56 4.09 -6.13
N LYS A 46 -7.48 4.52 -5.48
CA LYS A 46 -7.55 5.26 -4.22
C LYS A 46 -7.67 6.74 -4.53
N MET A 47 -8.72 7.37 -4.00
CA MET A 47 -9.02 8.78 -4.17
C MET A 47 -9.06 9.48 -2.82
N GLU A 48 -8.77 10.76 -2.83
CA GLU A 48 -8.91 11.65 -1.69
C GLU A 48 -9.69 12.89 -2.14
N TYR A 49 -10.76 13.20 -1.44
CA TYR A 49 -11.60 14.36 -1.72
C TYR A 49 -11.94 15.10 -0.42
N CYS A 50 -11.52 16.36 -0.30
CA CYS A 50 -11.71 17.19 0.91
C CYS A 50 -11.28 16.50 2.22
N GLY A 51 -10.15 15.79 2.20
CA GLY A 51 -9.60 15.05 3.35
C GLY A 51 -10.23 13.66 3.55
N GLU A 52 -11.24 13.30 2.75
CA GLU A 52 -11.90 12.00 2.83
C GLU A 52 -11.28 11.02 1.83
N LYS A 53 -10.69 9.94 2.35
CA LYS A 53 -10.03 8.90 1.54
C LYS A 53 -11.00 7.77 1.23
N ARG A 54 -11.08 7.37 -0.04
CA ARG A 54 -11.92 6.27 -0.49
C ARG A 54 -11.22 5.44 -1.56
N CYS A 55 -11.67 4.20 -1.71
CA CYS A 55 -11.23 3.31 -2.78
C CYS A 55 -12.42 2.97 -3.67
N ILE A 56 -12.21 2.97 -4.98
CA ILE A 56 -13.16 2.51 -5.98
C ILE A 56 -12.53 1.32 -6.70
N GLU A 57 -13.29 0.26 -6.88
CA GLU A 57 -12.92 -0.89 -7.71
C GLU A 57 -13.57 -0.75 -9.08
N MET A 58 -12.77 -0.84 -10.13
CA MET A 58 -13.22 -0.78 -11.51
C MET A 58 -12.65 -1.95 -12.30
N VAL A 59 -13.44 -2.49 -13.22
CA VAL A 59 -12.98 -3.54 -14.14
C VAL A 59 -12.25 -2.89 -15.31
N ARG A 60 -11.10 -3.45 -15.71
CA ARG A 60 -10.35 -3.03 -16.90
C ARG A 60 -11.04 -3.52 -18.18
N PRO A 61 -11.03 -2.75 -19.28
CA PRO A 61 -10.43 -1.42 -19.43
C PRO A 61 -11.25 -0.33 -18.73
N VAL A 62 -10.57 0.53 -17.97
CA VAL A 62 -11.24 1.61 -17.23
C VAL A 62 -11.47 2.79 -18.15
N SER A 63 -12.74 3.13 -18.36
CA SER A 63 -13.13 4.27 -19.18
C SER A 63 -13.22 5.55 -18.34
N MET A 64 -12.62 6.63 -18.83
CA MET A 64 -12.67 7.97 -18.24
C MET A 64 -14.10 8.44 -17.99
N LYS A 65 -15.00 8.20 -18.96
CA LYS A 65 -16.44 8.53 -18.83
C LYS A 65 -17.11 7.80 -17.67
N VAL A 66 -16.78 6.52 -17.47
CA VAL A 66 -17.37 5.70 -16.40
C VAL A 66 -16.84 6.16 -15.05
N LEU A 67 -15.55 6.45 -14.96
CA LEU A 67 -14.93 7.00 -13.76
C LEU A 67 -15.53 8.37 -13.39
N GLN A 68 -15.62 9.30 -14.34
CA GLN A 68 -16.27 10.60 -14.14
C GLN A 68 -17.74 10.46 -13.76
N SER A 69 -18.49 9.58 -14.42
CA SER A 69 -19.90 9.33 -14.07
C SER A 69 -20.05 8.80 -12.64
N HIS A 70 -19.13 7.93 -12.21
CA HIS A 70 -19.11 7.42 -10.84
C HIS A 70 -18.83 8.53 -9.82
N LEU A 71 -17.89 9.43 -10.13
CA LEU A 71 -17.60 10.60 -9.30
C LEU A 71 -18.75 11.60 -9.28
N HIS A 72 -19.33 11.91 -10.44
CA HIS A 72 -20.46 12.81 -10.58
C HIS A 72 -21.68 12.31 -9.81
N ARG A 73 -22.04 11.03 -9.96
CA ARG A 73 -23.13 10.40 -9.20
C ARG A 73 -22.91 10.47 -7.69
N LYS A 74 -21.65 10.42 -7.24
CA LYS A 74 -21.30 10.38 -5.83
C LYS A 74 -21.21 11.76 -5.18
N TYR A 75 -20.60 12.72 -5.88
CA TYR A 75 -20.32 14.05 -5.34
C TYR A 75 -21.27 15.13 -5.88
N GLY A 76 -22.15 14.79 -6.82
CA GLY A 76 -23.13 15.70 -7.42
C GLY A 76 -22.53 16.78 -8.32
N LYS A 77 -21.27 16.65 -8.71
CA LYS A 77 -20.55 17.61 -9.55
C LYS A 77 -19.40 16.96 -10.30
N ASP A 78 -18.95 17.63 -11.35
CA ASP A 78 -17.74 17.25 -12.06
C ASP A 78 -16.51 17.67 -11.25
N ILE A 79 -15.63 16.69 -11.01
CA ILE A 79 -14.42 16.86 -10.21
C ILE A 79 -13.21 16.67 -11.11
N SER A 80 -12.29 17.61 -11.05
CA SER A 80 -10.96 17.48 -11.66
C SER A 80 -10.16 16.40 -10.93
N MET A 81 -9.63 15.45 -11.68
CA MET A 81 -8.86 14.34 -11.12
C MET A 81 -7.37 14.62 -11.26
N TYR A 82 -6.63 14.42 -10.18
CA TYR A 82 -5.18 14.54 -10.16
C TYR A 82 -4.60 13.19 -9.73
N CYS A 83 -3.62 12.70 -10.48
CA CYS A 83 -2.87 11.50 -10.13
C CYS A 83 -1.45 11.90 -9.73
N GLN A 84 -0.96 11.36 -8.63
CA GLN A 84 0.43 11.55 -8.21
C GLN A 84 1.30 10.50 -8.92
N GLN A 85 2.18 10.96 -9.80
CA GLN A 85 3.19 10.14 -10.46
C GLN A 85 4.54 10.38 -9.77
N GLU A 86 5.20 9.30 -9.36
CA GLU A 86 6.56 9.28 -8.80
C GLU A 86 6.87 10.41 -7.80
N GLY A 87 6.25 10.35 -6.63
CA GLY A 87 6.68 11.10 -5.44
C GLY A 87 6.21 12.55 -5.37
N GLU A 88 6.27 13.34 -6.44
CA GLU A 88 5.99 14.79 -6.35
C GLU A 88 5.18 15.40 -7.50
N HIS A 89 4.99 14.72 -8.62
CA HIS A 89 4.26 15.30 -9.75
C HIS A 89 2.79 14.93 -9.72
N MET A 90 1.93 15.91 -9.43
CA MET A 90 0.50 15.79 -9.66
C MET A 90 0.17 16.10 -11.13
N ILE A 91 -0.34 15.11 -11.84
CA ILE A 91 -0.75 15.24 -13.24
C ILE A 91 -2.28 15.29 -13.27
N LEU A 92 -2.81 16.31 -13.95
CA LEU A 92 -4.23 16.38 -14.24
C LEU A 92 -4.60 15.24 -15.19
N VAL A 93 -5.56 14.42 -14.79
CA VAL A 93 -6.15 13.37 -15.62
C VAL A 93 -7.40 13.95 -16.26
N ALA A 94 -7.27 14.44 -17.49
CA ALA A 94 -8.37 15.06 -18.24
C ALA A 94 -8.83 14.21 -19.44
N SER A 95 -7.95 13.34 -19.96
CA SER A 95 -8.21 12.48 -21.11
C SER A 95 -8.07 10.99 -20.77
N GLN A 96 -8.58 10.13 -21.66
CA GLN A 96 -8.40 8.68 -21.56
C GLN A 96 -6.91 8.31 -21.62
N ASP A 97 -6.12 8.97 -22.45
CA ASP A 97 -4.68 8.74 -22.55
C ASP A 97 -3.96 9.06 -21.24
N ASP A 98 -4.34 10.14 -20.54
CA ASP A 98 -3.76 10.48 -19.24
C ASP A 98 -4.08 9.39 -18.20
N LEU A 99 -5.32 8.90 -18.20
CA LEU A 99 -5.77 7.82 -17.32
C LEU A 99 -5.01 6.53 -17.61
N ASP A 100 -4.86 6.16 -18.89
CA ASP A 100 -4.15 4.97 -19.30
C ASP A 100 -2.65 5.06 -18.97
N ARG A 101 -2.03 6.24 -19.10
CA ARG A 101 -0.64 6.47 -18.65
C ARG A 101 -0.52 6.34 -17.13
N ALA A 102 -1.43 6.95 -16.37
CA ALA A 102 -1.45 6.85 -14.92
C ALA A 102 -1.63 5.40 -14.43
N ILE A 103 -2.40 4.59 -15.18
CA ILE A 103 -2.65 3.18 -14.90
C ILE A 103 -1.46 2.27 -15.26
N LYS A 104 -0.62 2.67 -16.21
CA LYS A 104 0.55 1.90 -16.68
C LYS A 104 1.78 2.06 -15.80
N CYS A 105 1.84 3.12 -14.99
CA CYS A 105 2.93 3.39 -14.05
C CYS A 105 2.94 2.49 -12.83
#